data_AF-A0A3E2YWE5-F1
#
_entry.id   AF-A0A3E2YWE5-F1
#
_cell.length_a   1.000
_cell.length_b   1.000
_cell.length_c   1.000
_cell.angle_alpha   90.00
_cell.angle_beta   90.00
_cell.angle_gamma   90.00
#
_symmetry.space_group_name_H-M   'P 1'
#
loop_
_entity.id
_entity.type
_entity.pdbx_description
1 polymer ?
#
loop_
_entity_poly.entity_id
_entity_poly.type
_entity_poly.pdbx_seq_one_letter_code
_entity_poly.pdbx_strand_id
1 'polypeptide(L)' 'MYFTDRGIEELVERRGEESVSIEWLGERLRDFVDLNPEFETPIERFATWLARLDDEDED' A
#
# COMPACT_ATOMS: atom_id res chain seq x y z
N MET A 1 -16.11 -4.49 -17.66
CA MET A 1 -15.68 -4.57 -16.25
C MET A 1 -14.38 -3.79 -16.21
N TYR A 2 -14.43 -2.52 -15.80
CA TYR A 2 -13.24 -1.68 -15.69
C TYR A 2 -12.79 -1.78 -14.24
N PHE A 3 -11.94 -2.76 -13.92
CA PHE A 3 -11.05 -2.62 -12.78
C PHE A 3 -9.96 -1.64 -13.22
N THR A 4 -10.33 -0.37 -13.34
CA THR A 4 -9.34 0.69 -13.47
C THR A 4 -8.74 0.91 -12.10
N ASP A 5 -7.47 1.32 -12.06
CA ASP A 5 -6.74 1.76 -10.88
C ASP A 5 -7.35 3.05 -10.26
N ARG A 6 -8.66 3.28 -10.42
CA ARG A 6 -9.38 4.50 -10.04
C ARG A 6 -9.13 4.90 -8.59
N GLY A 7 -9.03 3.93 -7.68
CA GLY A 7 -8.72 4.22 -6.28
C GLY A 7 -7.29 4.73 -6.08
N ILE A 8 -6.33 4.20 -6.83
CA ILE A 8 -4.93 4.62 -6.80
C ILE A 8 -4.78 5.98 -7.51
N GLU A 9 -5.42 6.16 -8.66
CA GLU A 9 -5.45 7.43 -9.40
C GLU A 9 -6.01 8.56 -8.53
N GLU A 10 -7.15 8.33 -7.87
CA GLU A 10 -7.75 9.32 -6.96
C GLU A 10 -6.85 9.62 -5.75
N LEU A 11 -6.15 8.61 -5.20
CA LEU A 11 -5.20 8.82 -4.11
C LEU A 11 -4.05 9.73 -4.55
N VAL A 12 -3.48 9.48 -5.74
CA VAL A 12 -2.40 10.30 -6.30
C VAL A 12 -2.88 11.71 -6.63
N GLU A 13 -4.07 11.85 -7.22
CA GLU A 13 -4.65 13.16 -7.53
C GLU A 13 -4.85 14.02 -6.27
N ARG A 14 -5.33 13.41 -5.18
CA ARG A 14 -5.64 14.14 -3.94
C ARG A 14 -4.46 14.36 -3.01
N ARG A 15 -3.50 13.42 -2.99
CA ARG A 15 -2.45 13.38 -1.97
C ARG A 15 -1.05 13.13 -2.54
N GLY A 16 -0.86 13.20 -3.85
CA GLY A 16 0.43 12.90 -4.49
C GLY A 16 1.59 13.82 -4.11
N GLU A 17 1.30 15.01 -3.58
CA GLU A 17 2.32 15.93 -3.07
C GLU A 17 2.75 15.61 -1.62
N GLU A 18 2.07 14.68 -0.94
CA GLU A 18 2.39 14.29 0.43
C GLU A 18 3.52 13.25 0.48
N SER A 19 4.50 13.46 1.37
CA SER A 19 5.53 12.48 1.69
C SER A 19 5.20 11.81 3.02
N VAL A 20 5.22 10.48 3.05
CA VAL A 20 4.94 9.68 4.25
C VAL A 20 6.08 8.69 4.51
N SER A 21 6.26 8.28 5.76
CA SER A 21 7.20 7.21 6.10
C SER A 21 6.60 5.83 5.78
N ILE A 22 7.47 4.84 5.56
CA ILE A 22 7.05 3.42 5.44
C ILE A 22 6.35 2.95 6.72
N GLU A 23 6.78 3.44 7.88
CA GLU A 23 6.11 3.18 9.16
C GLU A 23 4.65 3.65 9.13
N TRP A 24 4.39 4.90 8.71
CA TRP A 24 3.04 5.44 8.60
C TRP A 24 2.18 4.63 7.62
N LEU A 25 2.74 4.23 6.48
CA LEU A 25 2.04 3.38 5.51
C LEU A 25 1.68 2.02 6.12
N GLY A 26 2.61 1.39 6.84
CA GLY A 26 2.39 0.12 7.53
C GLY A 26 1.24 0.17 8.53
N GLU A 27 1.11 1.27 9.28
CA GLU A 27 -0.03 1.48 10.17
C GLU A 27 -1.36 1.53 9.40
N ARG A 28 -1.42 2.25 8.27
CA ARG A 28 -2.65 2.34 7.46
C ARG A 28 -3.05 1.01 6.84
N LEU A 29 -2.07 0.18 6.45
CA LEU A 29 -2.33 -1.18 5.98
C LEU A 29 -2.92 -2.06 7.08
N ARG A 30 -2.42 -1.95 8.32
CA ARG A 30 -2.98 -2.67 9.48
C ARG A 30 -4.39 -2.22 9.80
N ASP A 31 -4.63 -0.91 9.89
CA ASP A 31 -5.96 -0.34 10.12
C ASP A 31 -6.96 -0.83 9.07
N PHE A 32 -6.53 -0.92 7.80
CA PHE A 32 -7.37 -1.43 6.72
C PHE A 32 -7.72 -2.91 6.90
N VAL A 33 -6.77 -3.77 7.25
CA VAL A 33 -7.02 -5.20 7.50
C VAL A 33 -7.91 -5.41 8.73
N ASP A 34 -7.69 -4.64 9.79
CA ASP A 34 -8.51 -4.69 11.01
C ASP A 34 -10.00 -4.39 10.70
N LEU A 35 -10.26 -3.49 9.76
CA LEU A 35 -11.61 -3.14 9.30
C LEU A 35 -12.15 -4.09 8.22
N ASN A 36 -11.28 -4.75 7.46
CA ASN A 36 -11.63 -5.55 6.29
C ASN A 36 -10.83 -6.87 6.27
N PRO A 37 -11.13 -7.81 7.18
CA PRO A 37 -10.31 -9.01 7.42
C PRO A 37 -10.24 -9.94 6.20
N GLU A 38 -11.19 -9.90 5.27
CA GLU A 38 -11.11 -10.68 4.03
C GLU A 38 -9.93 -10.29 3.12
N PHE A 39 -9.30 -9.14 3.35
CA PHE A 39 -8.14 -8.67 2.59
C PHE A 39 -6.79 -8.88 3.30
N GLU A 40 -6.75 -9.60 4.42
CA GLU A 40 -5.50 -9.86 5.15
C GLU A 40 -4.40 -10.45 4.24
N THR A 41 -4.69 -11.56 3.56
CA THR A 41 -3.71 -12.24 2.70
C THR A 41 -3.15 -11.38 1.56
N PRO A 42 -3.96 -10.68 0.73
CA PRO A 42 -3.41 -9.82 -0.31
C PRO A 42 -2.61 -8.63 0.26
N ILE A 43 -3.03 -8.04 1.38
CA ILE A 43 -2.30 -6.93 2.01
C ILE A 43 -0.98 -7.40 2.62
N GLU A 44 -0.95 -8.57 3.26
CA GLU A 44 0.29 -9.17 3.77
C GLU A 44 1.31 -9.42 2.66
N ARG A 45 0.85 -9.94 1.51
CA ARG A 45 1.71 -10.14 0.33
C ARG A 45 2.23 -8.82 -0.24
N PHE A 46 1.38 -7.80 -0.30
CA PHE A 46 1.79 -6.47 -0.75
C PHE A 46 2.83 -5.84 0.17
N ALA A 47 2.63 -5.92 1.49
CA ALA A 47 3.60 -5.44 2.48
C ALA A 47 4.94 -6.19 2.38
N THR A 48 4.90 -7.51 2.18
CA THR A 48 6.10 -8.33 1.97
C THR A 48 6.85 -7.94 0.69
N TRP A 49 6.13 -7.61 -0.38
CA TRP A 49 6.73 -7.11 -1.62
C TRP A 49 7.36 -5.73 -1.42
N LEU A 50 6.66 -4.79 -0.77
CA LEU A 50 7.20 -3.46 -0.45
C LEU A 50 8.50 -3.54 0.37
N ALA A 51 8.56 -4.43 1.37
CA ALA A 51 9.72 -4.59 2.24
C ALA A 51 10.98 -5.11 1.53
N ARG A 52 10.85 -5.62 0.29
CA ARG A 52 11.98 -6.11 -0.52
C ARG A 52 12.51 -5.09 -1.51
N LEU A 53 11.79 -3.99 -1.76
CA LEU A 53 12.24 -2.96 -2.68
C LEU A 53 13.56 -2.32 -2.21
N ASP A 54 13.73 -2.16 -0.90
CA ASP A 54 14.99 -1.65 -0.32
C ASP A 54 16.18 -2.61 -0.54
N ASP A 55 15.92 -3.93 -0.65
CA ASP A 55 16.96 -4.94 -0.89
C ASP A 55 17.38 -5.03 -2.38
N GLU A 56 16.51 -4.60 -3.31
CA GLU A 56 16.74 -4.69 -4.77
C GLU A 56 17.59 -3.52 -5.33
N ASP A 57 17.83 -2.47 -4.54
CA ASP A 57 18.65 -1.31 -4.91
C ASP A 57 20.15 -1.47 -4.51
N GLU A 58 20.55 -2.59 -3.90
CA GLU A 58 21.93 -2.88 -3.45
C GLU A 58 22.81 -3.69 -4.45
N ASP A 59 22.35 -3.97 -5.69
CA ASP A 59 23.11 -4.66 -6.75
C ASP A 59 23.69 -3.73 -7.85
#